data_AF-A0A932QSB1-F1
#
_entry.id   AF-A0A932QSB1-F1
#
_cell.length_a   1.000
_cell.length_b   1.000
_cell.length_c   1.000
_cell.angle_alpha   90.00
_cell.angle_beta   90.00
_cell.angle_gamma   90.00
#
_symmetry.space_group_name_H-M   'P 1'
#
loop_
_entity.id
_entity.type
_entity.pdbx_description
1 polymer ?
#
loop_
_entity_poly.entity_id
_entity_poly.type
_entity_poly.pdbx_seq_one_letter_code
_entity_poly.pdbx_strand_id
1 'polypeptide(L)'
;MKDITQVVKNGNLTAKERALVYINAEIEKDKTGKEVLTAEDIKAIKNPKAFINDSYIDTYNNHIETWRAVIVLGIDAQILFSKATLVFQGLLVTASFIAKSTVYSLKLEEFVKNIESSDETIKEKADVYFELSYRFIDDLKPFTVVNGKNKSSSKSKLKVIELSESSKKAVYIQREYFIAFYEALLTYQDILKKVSKALDTDVCYKVNEYIKALKENAKNYNKIIDMVLVDYHTDKNAHDEKLQVQDKTFKTREDVYLDLEDLKVNQKVFEENIGYFEQFLGKGFWEGN
;
A
#
# COMPACT_ATOMS: atom_id res chain seq x y z
N MET A 1 -4.02 21.87 32.40
CA MET A 1 -2.75 22.25 31.74
C MET A 1 -2.36 23.60 32.33
N LYS A 2 -1.17 23.78 32.92
CA LYS A 2 -0.69 25.12 33.31
C LYS A 2 -0.81 26.03 32.07
N ASP A 3 -1.16 27.29 32.26
CA ASP A 3 -1.42 28.25 31.19
C ASP A 3 -0.18 28.36 30.28
N ILE A 4 -0.14 27.58 29.19
CA ILE A 4 0.97 27.52 28.22
C ILE A 4 1.30 28.93 27.73
N THR A 5 0.26 29.74 27.56
CA THR A 5 0.30 31.18 27.32
C THR A 5 1.25 31.91 28.26
N GLN A 6 1.19 31.67 29.58
CA GLN A 6 2.07 32.33 30.55
C GLN A 6 3.50 31.81 30.47
N VAL A 7 3.71 30.52 30.25
CA VAL A 7 5.06 29.94 30.10
C VAL A 7 5.75 30.49 28.84
N VAL A 8 5.01 30.56 27.74
CA VAL A 8 5.47 31.14 26.46
C VAL A 8 5.77 32.64 26.60
N LYS A 9 4.91 33.38 27.31
CA LYS A 9 5.04 34.84 27.50
C LYS A 9 6.13 35.22 28.52
N ASN A 10 6.33 34.43 29.58
CA ASN A 10 7.27 34.75 30.66
C ASN A 10 8.73 34.37 30.34
N GLY A 11 8.99 33.69 29.22
CA GLY A 11 10.33 33.66 28.60
C GLY A 11 11.31 32.60 29.08
N ASN A 12 10.97 31.75 30.05
CA ASN A 12 11.90 30.75 30.62
C ASN A 12 12.04 29.45 29.81
N LEU A 13 11.77 29.47 28.51
CA LEU A 13 11.96 28.31 27.64
C LEU A 13 13.35 28.34 27.02
N THR A 14 14.05 27.20 27.04
CA THR A 14 15.24 27.00 26.22
C THR A 14 14.89 27.05 24.72
N ALA A 15 15.91 27.23 23.88
CA ALA A 15 15.74 27.25 22.42
C ALA A 15 15.04 25.98 21.90
N LYS A 16 15.47 24.81 22.40
CA LYS A 16 14.86 23.52 22.09
C LYS A 16 13.40 23.47 22.54
N GLU A 17 13.11 23.70 23.82
CA GLU A 17 11.73 23.63 24.33
C GLU A 17 10.79 24.56 23.58
N ARG A 18 11.24 25.77 23.25
CA ARG A 18 10.46 26.74 22.48
C ARG A 18 10.13 26.22 21.08
N ALA A 19 11.11 25.63 20.37
CA ALA A 19 10.86 25.00 19.08
C ALA A 19 9.89 23.82 19.20
N LEU A 20 10.05 22.98 20.22
CA LEU A 20 9.18 21.82 20.44
C LEU A 20 7.73 22.19 20.76
N VAL A 21 7.50 23.28 21.51
CA VAL A 21 6.14 23.80 21.74
C VAL A 21 5.47 24.15 20.41
N TYR A 22 6.19 24.79 19.49
CA TYR A 22 5.67 25.11 18.16
C TYR A 22 5.39 23.84 17.34
N ILE A 23 6.37 22.94 17.25
CA ILE A 23 6.29 21.72 16.45
C ILE A 23 5.14 20.83 16.95
N ASN A 24 5.05 20.60 18.26
CA ASN A 24 3.97 19.79 18.84
C ASN A 24 2.60 20.40 18.62
N ALA A 25 2.48 21.73 18.63
CA ALA A 25 1.22 22.40 18.32
C ALA A 25 0.80 22.20 16.86
N GLU A 26 1.74 22.24 15.91
CA GLU A 26 1.46 21.96 14.50
C GLU A 26 1.09 20.49 14.28
N ILE A 27 1.81 19.56 14.94
CA ILE A 27 1.48 18.12 14.91
C ILE A 27 0.08 17.87 15.47
N GLU A 28 -0.28 18.46 16.61
CA GLU A 28 -1.59 18.27 17.24
C GLU A 28 -2.72 18.86 16.38
N LYS A 29 -2.48 20.03 15.79
CA LYS A 29 -3.42 20.65 14.84
C LYS A 29 -3.63 19.75 13.63
N ASP A 30 -2.57 19.16 13.09
CA ASP A 30 -2.68 18.28 11.94
C ASP A 30 -3.40 16.96 12.29
N LYS A 31 -3.10 16.36 13.44
CA LYS A 31 -3.74 15.12 13.91
C LYS A 31 -5.23 15.30 14.25
N THR A 32 -5.60 16.43 14.87
CA THR A 32 -6.93 16.59 15.49
C THR A 32 -7.79 17.69 14.88
N GLY A 33 -7.21 18.56 14.04
CA GLY A 33 -7.84 19.78 13.53
C GLY A 33 -7.95 20.91 14.55
N LYS A 34 -7.45 20.74 15.80
CA LYS A 34 -7.60 21.73 16.88
C LYS A 34 -6.36 22.59 17.04
N GLU A 35 -6.55 23.90 17.11
CA GLU A 35 -5.48 24.84 17.46
C GLU A 35 -5.25 24.85 18.97
N VAL A 36 -4.07 24.43 19.41
CA VAL A 36 -3.69 24.42 20.83
C VAL A 36 -2.94 25.67 21.28
N LEU A 37 -2.49 26.50 20.34
CA LEU A 37 -1.82 27.78 20.58
C LEU A 37 -2.62 28.90 19.93
N THR A 38 -2.73 30.04 20.62
CA THR A 38 -3.31 31.25 20.04
C THR A 38 -2.35 31.89 19.02
N ALA A 39 -2.86 32.81 18.20
CA ALA A 39 -2.02 33.57 17.27
C ALA A 39 -0.95 34.39 18.01
N GLU A 40 -1.28 34.90 19.20
CA GLU A 40 -0.36 35.62 20.08
C GLU A 40 0.76 34.70 20.61
N ASP A 41 0.44 33.46 20.97
CA ASP A 41 1.43 32.48 21.42
C ASP A 41 2.39 32.12 20.29
N ILE A 42 1.86 31.85 19.10
CA ILE A 42 2.67 31.58 17.90
C ILE A 42 3.60 32.76 17.62
N LYS A 43 3.08 33.99 17.69
CA LYS A 43 3.89 35.21 17.50
C LYS A 43 4.98 35.34 18.55
N ALA A 44 4.69 35.01 19.81
CA ALA A 44 5.66 35.04 20.91
C ALA A 44 6.71 33.93 20.83
N ILE A 45 6.34 32.75 20.32
CA ILE A 45 7.26 31.64 20.08
C ILE A 45 8.20 31.96 18.92
N LYS A 46 7.66 32.46 17.81
CA LYS A 46 8.43 32.83 16.61
C LYS A 46 9.32 34.04 16.82
N ASN A 47 8.95 34.94 17.73
CA ASN A 47 9.73 36.14 18.07
C ASN A 47 10.08 36.14 19.56
N PRO A 48 11.07 35.35 19.99
CA PRO A 48 11.54 35.42 21.37
C PRO A 48 11.96 36.86 21.67
N LYS A 49 11.29 37.52 22.62
CA LYS A 49 11.64 38.88 23.05
C LYS A 49 13.09 38.85 23.56
N ALA A 50 13.95 39.61 22.87
CA ALA A 50 15.37 39.81 23.16
C ALA A 50 16.21 38.51 23.08
N PHE A 51 16.94 38.38 21.98
CA PHE A 51 17.93 37.34 21.73
C PHE A 51 18.97 37.27 22.87
N ILE A 52 18.94 36.17 23.61
CA ILE A 52 19.79 35.95 24.80
C ILE A 52 21.27 35.71 24.40
N ASN A 53 21.53 35.18 23.19
CA ASN A 53 22.82 35.09 22.47
C ASN A 53 22.64 34.35 21.12
N ASP A 54 23.68 34.34 20.27
CA ASP A 54 23.68 33.67 18.96
C ASP A 54 23.45 32.15 19.05
N SER A 55 24.03 31.49 20.06
CA SER A 55 23.89 30.04 20.26
C SER A 55 22.43 29.61 20.48
N TYR A 56 21.65 30.43 21.18
CA TYR A 56 20.21 30.21 21.34
C TYR A 56 19.49 30.28 19.98
N ILE A 57 19.80 31.28 19.15
CA ILE A 57 19.20 31.48 17.83
C ILE A 57 19.49 30.29 16.93
N ASP A 58 20.76 29.89 16.85
CA ASP A 58 21.20 28.78 16.01
C ASP A 58 20.51 27.48 16.42
N THR A 59 20.44 27.20 17.72
CA THR A 59 19.75 26.01 18.24
C THR A 59 18.27 26.02 17.88
N TYR A 60 17.57 27.14 18.08
CA TYR A 60 16.15 27.26 17.74
C TYR A 60 15.93 27.10 16.24
N ASN A 61 16.70 27.80 15.41
CA ASN A 61 16.60 27.74 13.96
C ASN A 61 16.87 26.33 13.43
N ASN A 62 17.88 25.63 13.94
CA ASN A 62 18.17 24.25 13.53
C ASN A 62 16.98 23.32 13.75
N HIS A 63 16.26 23.45 14.89
CA HIS A 63 15.05 22.65 15.14
C HIS A 63 13.90 23.04 14.19
N ILE A 64 13.70 24.34 13.93
CA ILE A 64 12.66 24.82 13.03
C ILE A 64 12.93 24.42 11.58
N GLU A 65 14.17 24.53 11.10
CA GLU A 65 14.52 24.09 9.75
C GLU A 65 14.47 22.56 9.62
N THR A 66 14.87 21.81 10.64
CA THR A 66 14.67 20.35 10.69
C THR A 66 13.18 20.01 10.57
N TRP A 67 12.32 20.73 11.29
CA TRP A 67 10.87 20.53 11.20
C TRP A 67 10.30 20.87 9.83
N ARG A 68 10.77 21.96 9.19
CA ARG A 68 10.40 22.26 7.80
C ARG A 68 10.82 21.16 6.84
N ALA A 69 12.00 20.59 7.04
CA ALA A 69 12.46 19.45 6.26
C ALA A 69 11.56 18.22 6.44
N VAL A 70 11.10 17.95 7.67
CA VAL A 70 10.09 16.93 7.94
C VAL A 70 8.79 17.20 7.18
N ILE A 71 8.31 18.45 7.13
CA ILE A 71 7.10 18.80 6.39
C ILE A 71 7.25 18.49 4.89
N VAL A 72 8.39 18.87 4.29
CA VAL A 72 8.68 18.60 2.88
C VAL A 72 8.69 17.09 2.61
N LEU A 73 9.41 16.31 3.43
CA LEU A 73 9.43 14.85 3.32
C LEU A 73 8.03 14.24 3.52
N GLY A 74 7.20 14.84 4.38
CA GLY A 74 5.81 14.45 4.58
C GLY A 74 4.94 14.64 3.33
N ILE A 75 5.19 15.67 2.53
CA ILE A 75 4.52 15.89 1.24
C ILE A 75 4.95 14.80 0.24
N ASP A 76 6.25 14.50 0.16
CA ASP A 76 6.75 13.43 -0.71
C ASP A 76 6.17 12.06 -0.31
N ALA A 77 6.08 11.80 1.00
CA ALA A 77 5.43 10.59 1.53
C ALA A 77 3.96 10.50 1.10
N GLN A 78 3.22 11.61 1.15
CA GLN A 78 1.83 11.65 0.70
C GLN A 78 1.69 11.38 -0.81
N ILE A 79 2.64 11.90 -1.61
CA ILE A 79 2.67 11.64 -3.05
C ILE A 79 2.94 10.15 -3.31
N LEU A 80 3.91 9.55 -2.61
CA LEU A 80 4.21 8.12 -2.72
C LEU A 80 3.01 7.25 -2.32
N PHE A 81 2.37 7.57 -1.19
CA PHE A 81 1.15 6.89 -0.75
C PHE A 81 0.02 6.99 -1.78
N SER A 82 -0.19 8.17 -2.37
CA SER A 82 -1.22 8.36 -3.40
C SER A 82 -0.91 7.56 -4.66
N LYS A 83 0.36 7.51 -5.10
CA LYS A 83 0.80 6.68 -6.23
C LYS A 83 0.61 5.19 -5.95
N ALA A 84 1.02 4.72 -4.77
CA ALA A 84 0.80 3.34 -4.34
C ALA A 84 -0.69 2.97 -4.33
N THR A 85 -1.54 3.85 -3.81
CA THR A 85 -3.00 3.65 -3.81
C THR A 85 -3.57 3.58 -5.23
N LEU A 86 -3.11 4.44 -6.14
CA LEU A 86 -3.55 4.40 -7.54
C LEU A 86 -3.14 3.09 -8.23
N VAL A 87 -1.90 2.66 -8.04
CA VAL A 87 -1.41 1.38 -8.57
C VAL A 87 -2.20 0.20 -8.00
N PHE A 88 -2.50 0.24 -6.70
CA PHE A 88 -3.33 -0.76 -6.04
C PHE A 88 -4.75 -0.85 -6.64
N GLN A 89 -5.39 0.28 -6.96
CA GLN A 89 -6.67 0.26 -7.67
C GLN A 89 -6.55 -0.41 -9.04
N GLY A 90 -5.43 -0.18 -9.75
CA GLY A 90 -5.09 -0.91 -10.97
C GLY A 90 -5.03 -2.42 -10.77
N LEU A 91 -4.33 -2.87 -9.72
CA LEU A 91 -4.24 -4.30 -9.37
C LEU A 91 -5.61 -4.91 -9.09
N LEU A 92 -6.49 -4.21 -8.36
CA LEU A 92 -7.85 -4.68 -8.09
C LEU A 92 -8.69 -4.82 -9.37
N VAL A 93 -8.60 -3.86 -10.28
CA VAL A 93 -9.30 -3.92 -11.58
C VAL A 93 -8.79 -5.10 -12.40
N THR A 94 -7.47 -5.30 -12.47
CA THR A 94 -6.86 -6.41 -13.21
C THR A 94 -7.24 -7.77 -12.59
N ALA A 95 -7.15 -7.92 -11.27
CA ALA A 95 -7.58 -9.13 -10.57
C ALA A 95 -9.08 -9.42 -10.80
N SER A 96 -9.93 -8.39 -10.73
CA SER A 96 -11.37 -8.53 -11.00
C SER A 96 -11.66 -8.93 -12.44
N PHE A 97 -10.92 -8.38 -13.40
CA PHE A 97 -11.04 -8.75 -14.81
C PHE A 97 -10.64 -10.22 -15.03
N ILE A 98 -9.50 -10.64 -14.47
CA ILE A 98 -9.04 -12.04 -14.50
C ILE A 98 -10.10 -12.96 -13.87
N ALA A 99 -10.67 -12.57 -12.73
CA ALA A 99 -11.70 -13.34 -12.05
C ALA A 99 -12.95 -13.55 -12.92
N LYS A 100 -13.51 -12.44 -13.43
CA LYS A 100 -14.74 -12.48 -14.23
C LYS A 100 -14.53 -13.29 -15.51
N SER A 101 -13.45 -13.02 -16.24
CA SER A 101 -13.11 -13.75 -17.47
C SER A 101 -12.90 -15.25 -17.21
N THR A 102 -12.33 -15.61 -16.06
CA THR A 102 -12.22 -17.00 -15.58
C THR A 102 -13.58 -17.65 -15.42
N VAL A 103 -14.48 -17.01 -14.67
CA VAL A 103 -15.84 -17.52 -14.47
C VAL A 103 -16.60 -17.65 -15.79
N TYR A 104 -16.52 -16.65 -16.67
CA TYR A 104 -17.19 -16.68 -17.98
C TYR A 104 -16.68 -17.81 -18.87
N SER A 105 -15.37 -17.98 -18.99
CA SER A 105 -14.79 -19.04 -19.83
C SER A 105 -15.17 -20.43 -19.32
N LEU A 106 -15.23 -20.62 -17.99
CA LEU A 106 -15.60 -21.90 -17.40
C LEU A 106 -17.10 -22.20 -17.56
N LYS A 107 -17.99 -21.20 -17.42
CA LYS A 107 -19.41 -21.34 -17.75
C LYS A 107 -19.62 -21.68 -19.22
N LEU A 108 -18.82 -21.08 -20.10
CA LEU A 108 -18.85 -21.38 -21.52
C LEU A 108 -18.39 -22.82 -21.81
N GLU A 109 -17.31 -23.30 -21.18
CA GLU A 109 -16.88 -24.70 -21.30
C GLU A 109 -17.95 -25.70 -20.83
N GLU A 110 -18.68 -25.41 -19.75
CA GLU A 110 -19.77 -26.26 -19.27
C GLU A 110 -20.97 -26.23 -20.23
N PHE A 111 -21.31 -25.06 -20.75
CA PHE A 111 -22.34 -24.89 -21.77
C PHE A 111 -22.03 -25.68 -23.04
N VAL A 112 -20.78 -25.64 -23.53
CA VAL A 112 -20.33 -26.43 -24.69
C VAL A 112 -20.52 -27.91 -24.45
N LYS A 113 -20.06 -28.43 -23.30
CA LYS A 113 -20.21 -29.85 -22.98
C LYS A 113 -21.67 -30.30 -22.97
N ASN A 114 -22.56 -29.44 -22.44
CA ASN A 114 -23.98 -29.71 -22.43
C ASN A 114 -24.56 -29.72 -23.87
N ILE A 115 -24.15 -28.79 -24.74
CA ILE A 115 -24.56 -28.77 -26.15
C ILE A 115 -24.01 -29.98 -26.92
N GLU A 116 -22.75 -30.36 -26.72
CA GLU A 116 -22.15 -31.54 -27.36
C GLU A 116 -22.96 -32.81 -27.05
N SER A 117 -23.56 -32.88 -25.86
CA SER A 117 -24.46 -33.95 -25.42
C SER A 117 -25.93 -33.80 -25.85
N SER A 118 -26.29 -32.71 -26.53
CA SER A 118 -27.66 -32.38 -26.96
C SER A 118 -27.97 -32.86 -28.40
N ASP A 119 -29.25 -32.78 -28.79
CA ASP A 119 -29.76 -33.10 -30.13
C ASP A 119 -29.21 -32.13 -31.22
N GLU A 120 -29.17 -32.57 -32.46
CA GLU A 120 -28.48 -31.97 -33.62
C GLU A 120 -29.02 -30.57 -33.97
N THR A 121 -30.32 -30.34 -33.77
CA THR A 121 -30.96 -29.03 -33.97
C THR A 121 -30.58 -27.97 -32.92
N ILE A 122 -30.15 -28.40 -31.73
CA ILE A 122 -29.68 -27.49 -30.66
C ILE A 122 -28.23 -27.08 -30.94
N LYS A 123 -27.44 -27.98 -31.54
CA LYS A 123 -26.03 -27.73 -31.93
C LYS A 123 -25.91 -26.62 -32.97
N GLU A 124 -26.70 -26.66 -34.05
CA GLU A 124 -26.66 -25.62 -35.10
C GLU A 124 -26.98 -24.21 -34.58
N LYS A 125 -27.94 -24.07 -33.66
CA LYS A 125 -28.29 -22.76 -33.09
C LYS A 125 -27.25 -22.27 -32.09
N ALA A 126 -26.60 -23.19 -31.38
CA ALA A 126 -25.54 -22.88 -30.45
C ALA A 126 -24.26 -22.42 -31.14
N ASP A 127 -23.91 -23.00 -32.30
CA ASP A 127 -22.68 -22.70 -33.03
C ASP A 127 -22.55 -21.21 -33.40
N VAL A 128 -23.65 -20.54 -33.78
CA VAL A 128 -23.65 -19.10 -34.11
C VAL A 128 -23.42 -18.23 -32.87
N TYR A 129 -24.07 -18.56 -31.75
CA TYR A 129 -23.83 -17.88 -30.47
C TYR A 129 -22.41 -18.16 -29.95
N PHE A 130 -21.88 -19.34 -30.24
CA PHE A 130 -20.56 -19.77 -29.84
C PHE A 130 -19.47 -19.01 -30.58
N GLU A 131 -19.53 -18.91 -31.91
CA GLU A 131 -18.59 -18.14 -32.74
C GLU A 131 -18.48 -16.67 -32.28
N LEU A 132 -19.61 -16.01 -32.00
CA LEU A 132 -19.64 -14.63 -31.53
C LEU A 132 -19.05 -14.47 -30.12
N SER A 133 -19.35 -15.41 -29.23
CA SER A 133 -18.81 -15.41 -27.86
C SER A 133 -17.32 -15.73 -27.83
N TYR A 134 -16.86 -16.64 -28.69
CA TYR A 134 -15.48 -17.09 -28.74
C TYR A 134 -14.55 -16.04 -29.33
N ARG A 135 -14.97 -15.30 -30.36
CA ARG A 135 -14.17 -14.17 -30.89
C ARG A 135 -13.96 -13.07 -29.84
N PHE A 136 -15.02 -12.74 -29.08
CA PHE A 136 -14.92 -11.76 -28.00
C PHE A 136 -14.03 -12.25 -26.84
N ILE A 137 -14.00 -13.57 -26.59
CA ILE A 137 -13.17 -14.18 -25.56
C ILE A 137 -11.73 -14.36 -26.02
N ASP A 138 -11.45 -14.76 -27.27
CA ASP A 138 -10.09 -14.96 -27.79
C ASP A 138 -9.28 -13.65 -27.78
N ASP A 139 -9.90 -12.54 -28.17
CA ASP A 139 -9.28 -11.22 -28.09
C ASP A 139 -9.00 -10.75 -26.64
N LEU A 140 -9.67 -11.39 -25.67
CA LEU A 140 -9.59 -11.05 -24.25
C LEU A 140 -8.96 -12.13 -23.38
N LYS A 141 -8.56 -13.30 -23.92
CA LYS A 141 -8.16 -14.50 -23.17
C LYS A 141 -7.02 -14.16 -22.20
N PRO A 142 -7.32 -13.93 -20.92
CA PRO A 142 -6.32 -13.51 -19.96
C PRO A 142 -5.70 -14.71 -19.25
N PHE A 143 -6.05 -15.94 -19.64
CA PHE A 143 -5.50 -17.18 -19.11
C PHE A 143 -5.76 -18.37 -20.03
N THR A 144 -5.05 -19.46 -19.77
CA THR A 144 -5.31 -20.81 -20.26
C THR A 144 -5.49 -21.76 -19.07
N VAL A 145 -6.43 -22.69 -19.15
CA VAL A 145 -6.62 -23.73 -18.12
C VAL A 145 -5.70 -24.90 -18.44
N VAL A 146 -4.74 -25.17 -17.58
CA VAL A 146 -3.76 -26.24 -17.79
C VAL A 146 -4.04 -27.39 -16.81
N ASN A 147 -4.13 -28.61 -17.33
CA ASN A 147 -4.22 -29.80 -16.48
C ASN A 147 -2.88 -30.02 -15.78
N GLY A 148 -2.84 -29.88 -14.45
CA GLY A 148 -1.65 -30.19 -13.66
C GLY A 148 -1.30 -31.69 -13.74
N LYS A 149 -0.03 -32.02 -14.02
CA LYS A 149 0.48 -33.40 -13.87
C LYS A 149 0.66 -33.71 -12.38
N ASN A 150 -0.28 -34.41 -11.76
CA ASN A 150 -0.11 -34.92 -10.39
C ASN A 150 0.95 -36.03 -10.37
N LYS A 151 1.96 -35.89 -9.50
CA LYS A 151 2.90 -36.97 -9.11
C LYS A 151 2.37 -37.88 -8.00
N SER A 152 1.17 -37.62 -7.48
CA SER A 152 0.57 -38.33 -6.35
C SER A 152 -0.75 -38.99 -6.75
N SER A 153 -0.91 -40.25 -6.38
CA SER A 153 -1.97 -41.19 -6.74
C SER A 153 -3.35 -40.90 -6.11
N SER A 154 -3.58 -39.71 -5.55
CA SER A 154 -4.88 -39.32 -4.99
C SER A 154 -5.69 -38.44 -5.97
N LYS A 155 -6.96 -38.83 -6.15
CA LYS A 155 -7.90 -38.49 -7.23
C LYS A 155 -8.47 -37.06 -7.25
N SER A 156 -7.67 -36.02 -7.02
CA SER A 156 -8.10 -34.64 -7.33
C SER A 156 -7.22 -34.05 -8.44
N LYS A 157 -7.74 -34.00 -9.68
CA LYS A 157 -7.10 -33.24 -10.77
C LYS A 157 -7.12 -31.76 -10.38
N LEU A 158 -5.95 -31.22 -10.04
CA LEU A 158 -5.77 -29.78 -9.80
C LEU A 158 -5.90 -29.07 -11.15
N LYS A 159 -6.86 -28.16 -11.29
CA LYS A 159 -6.91 -27.24 -12.43
C LYS A 159 -6.01 -26.05 -12.09
N VAL A 160 -5.01 -25.77 -12.92
CA VAL A 160 -4.17 -24.57 -12.77
C VAL A 160 -4.67 -23.54 -13.76
N ILE A 161 -4.95 -22.33 -13.29
CA ILE A 161 -5.22 -21.17 -14.14
C ILE A 161 -3.86 -20.53 -14.43
N GLU A 162 -3.43 -20.56 -15.69
CA GLU A 162 -2.20 -19.89 -16.12
C GLU A 162 -2.58 -18.59 -16.83
N LEU A 163 -2.16 -17.45 -16.28
CA LEU A 163 -2.44 -16.15 -16.89
C LEU A 163 -1.80 -16.04 -18.29
N SER A 164 -2.43 -15.27 -19.18
CA SER A 164 -1.84 -14.91 -20.46
C SER A 164 -0.62 -14.03 -20.24
N GLU A 165 0.34 -14.04 -21.17
CA GLU A 165 1.57 -13.25 -21.03
C GLU A 165 1.29 -11.74 -20.87
N SER A 166 0.24 -11.22 -21.52
CA SER A 166 -0.16 -9.82 -21.35
C SER A 166 -0.72 -9.54 -19.95
N SER A 167 -1.57 -10.42 -19.41
CA SER A 167 -2.11 -10.28 -18.06
C SER A 167 -1.04 -10.47 -16.99
N LYS A 168 -0.14 -11.45 -17.15
CA LYS A 168 1.05 -11.64 -16.31
C LYS A 168 1.88 -10.37 -16.24
N LYS A 169 2.23 -9.82 -17.41
CA LYS A 169 3.03 -8.61 -17.51
C LYS A 169 2.35 -7.41 -16.86
N ALA A 170 1.04 -7.25 -17.04
CA ALA A 170 0.28 -6.17 -16.42
C ALA A 170 0.28 -6.25 -14.90
N VAL A 171 -0.02 -7.43 -14.33
CA VAL A 171 0.00 -7.67 -12.88
C VAL A 171 1.40 -7.46 -12.31
N TYR A 172 2.42 -8.01 -12.96
CA TYR A 172 3.81 -7.89 -12.53
C TYR A 172 4.26 -6.42 -12.48
N ILE A 173 4.02 -5.65 -13.56
CA ILE A 173 4.42 -4.24 -13.61
C ILE A 173 3.74 -3.44 -12.48
N GLN A 174 2.44 -3.64 -12.27
CA GLN A 174 1.72 -2.93 -11.21
C GLN A 174 2.20 -3.36 -9.82
N ARG A 175 2.45 -4.66 -9.61
CA ARG A 175 3.02 -5.18 -8.36
C ARG A 175 4.37 -4.55 -8.05
N GLU A 176 5.28 -4.53 -9.01
CA GLU A 176 6.62 -3.94 -8.83
C GLU A 176 6.54 -2.44 -8.50
N TYR A 177 5.66 -1.68 -9.16
CA TYR A 177 5.44 -0.28 -8.80
C TYR A 177 4.88 -0.11 -7.40
N PHE A 178 3.92 -0.96 -7.00
CA PHE A 178 3.35 -0.91 -5.66
C PHE A 178 4.42 -1.18 -4.59
N ILE A 179 5.22 -2.25 -4.78
CA ILE A 179 6.34 -2.62 -3.90
C ILE A 179 7.34 -1.48 -3.81
N ALA A 180 7.78 -0.91 -4.94
CA ALA A 180 8.75 0.17 -4.96
C ALA A 180 8.27 1.43 -4.19
N PHE A 181 7.00 1.82 -4.34
CA PHE A 181 6.45 2.95 -3.59
C PHE A 181 6.31 2.63 -2.10
N TYR A 182 5.98 1.40 -1.75
CA TYR A 182 5.90 0.95 -0.36
C TYR A 182 7.29 0.92 0.31
N GLU A 183 8.34 0.42 -0.36
CA GLU A 183 9.72 0.45 0.13
C GLU A 183 10.23 1.89 0.34
N ALA A 184 9.87 2.81 -0.57
CA ALA A 184 10.19 4.22 -0.41
C ALA A 184 9.52 4.82 0.84
N LEU A 185 8.28 4.42 1.16
CA LEU A 185 7.61 4.84 2.40
C LEU A 185 8.27 4.24 3.66
N LEU A 186 8.70 2.98 3.62
CA LEU A 186 9.50 2.38 4.71
C LEU A 186 10.79 3.17 4.95
N THR A 187 11.41 3.63 3.86
CA THR A 187 12.62 4.46 3.92
C THR A 187 12.36 5.80 4.61
N TYR A 188 11.28 6.48 4.25
CA TYR A 188 10.88 7.72 4.90
C TYR A 188 10.52 7.50 6.36
N GLN A 189 9.87 6.38 6.71
CA GLN A 189 9.61 6.03 8.09
C GLN A 189 10.92 5.88 8.88
N ASP A 190 11.95 5.24 8.33
CA ASP A 190 13.23 5.07 9.01
C ASP A 190 13.95 6.41 9.25
N ILE A 191 14.01 7.26 8.22
CA ILE A 191 14.55 8.63 8.32
C ILE A 191 13.80 9.40 9.42
N LEU A 192 12.47 9.43 9.36
CA LEU A 192 11.64 10.15 10.31
C LEU A 192 11.73 9.59 11.73
N LYS A 193 11.97 8.29 11.92
CA LYS A 193 12.20 7.71 13.26
C LYS A 193 13.46 8.27 13.89
N LYS A 194 14.54 8.42 13.10
CA LYS A 194 15.79 9.02 13.57
C LYS A 194 15.58 10.52 13.87
N VAL A 195 14.90 11.25 12.99
CA VAL A 195 14.56 12.67 13.22
C VAL A 195 13.65 12.84 14.43
N SER A 196 12.72 11.90 14.68
CA SER A 196 11.84 11.91 15.86
C SER A 196 12.65 11.89 17.16
N LYS A 197 13.75 11.14 17.21
CA LYS A 197 14.67 11.14 18.36
C LYS A 197 15.33 12.50 18.55
N ALA A 198 15.78 13.15 17.47
CA ALA A 198 16.42 14.47 17.54
C ALA A 198 15.44 15.56 18.03
N LEU A 199 14.22 15.53 17.50
CA LEU A 199 13.16 16.48 17.84
C LEU A 199 12.39 16.09 19.12
N ASP A 200 12.67 14.96 19.75
CA ASP A 200 11.93 14.47 20.92
C ASP A 200 10.39 14.51 20.72
N THR A 201 9.95 14.18 19.51
CA THR A 201 8.54 14.20 19.12
C THR A 201 8.30 13.21 17.99
N ASP A 202 7.12 12.58 17.98
CA ASP A 202 6.74 11.62 16.93
C ASP A 202 6.37 12.37 15.65
N VAL A 203 7.34 12.49 14.74
CA VAL A 203 7.13 13.01 13.38
C VAL A 203 6.76 11.92 12.37
N CYS A 204 6.68 10.66 12.78
CA CYS A 204 6.37 9.53 11.90
C CYS A 204 4.86 9.29 11.71
N TYR A 205 4.02 9.94 12.52
CA TYR A 205 2.60 9.63 12.63
C TYR A 205 1.86 9.49 11.28
N LYS A 206 2.10 10.38 10.30
CA LYS A 206 1.47 10.29 8.97
C LYS A 206 1.92 9.07 8.19
N VAL A 207 3.24 8.87 8.11
CA VAL A 207 3.84 7.77 7.33
C VAL A 207 3.44 6.42 7.91
N ASN A 208 3.30 6.33 9.24
CA ASN A 208 2.79 5.13 9.91
C ASN A 208 1.36 4.78 9.46
N GLU A 209 0.46 5.77 9.36
CA GLU A 209 -0.90 5.54 8.86
C GLU A 209 -0.92 5.15 7.37
N TYR A 210 -0.06 5.75 6.55
CA TYR A 210 0.08 5.36 5.13
C TYR A 210 0.53 3.91 4.97
N ILE A 211 1.58 3.51 5.67
CA ILE A 211 2.11 2.12 5.65
C ILE A 211 1.04 1.14 6.12
N LYS A 212 0.34 1.46 7.22
CA LYS A 212 -0.74 0.63 7.77
C LYS A 212 -1.88 0.45 6.75
N ALA A 213 -2.31 1.52 6.09
CA ALA A 213 -3.34 1.46 5.06
C ALA A 213 -2.91 0.59 3.86
N LEU A 214 -1.67 0.73 3.39
CA LEU A 214 -1.14 -0.07 2.29
C LEU A 214 -1.00 -1.56 2.66
N LYS A 215 -0.62 -1.89 3.90
CA LYS A 215 -0.60 -3.28 4.40
C LYS A 215 -2.00 -3.91 4.38
N GLU A 216 -3.01 -3.18 4.85
CA GLU A 216 -4.38 -3.68 4.84
C GLU A 216 -4.91 -3.84 3.41
N ASN A 217 -4.57 -2.91 2.51
CA ASN A 217 -4.87 -3.03 1.09
C ASN A 217 -4.25 -4.30 0.48
N ALA A 218 -2.96 -4.55 0.71
CA ALA A 218 -2.28 -5.75 0.21
C ALA A 218 -2.92 -7.04 0.74
N LYS A 219 -3.26 -7.09 2.03
CA LYS A 219 -3.99 -8.21 2.64
C LYS A 219 -5.35 -8.44 1.97
N ASN A 220 -6.10 -7.39 1.69
CA ASN A 220 -7.41 -7.50 1.06
C ASN A 220 -7.32 -7.91 -0.42
N TYR A 221 -6.30 -7.43 -1.14
CA TYR A 221 -6.01 -7.92 -2.48
C TYR A 221 -5.65 -9.41 -2.48
N ASN A 222 -4.78 -9.87 -1.56
CA ASN A 222 -4.42 -11.29 -1.46
C ASN A 222 -5.65 -12.16 -1.16
N LYS A 223 -6.57 -11.71 -0.29
CA LYS A 223 -7.86 -12.40 -0.07
C LYS A 223 -8.72 -12.47 -1.33
N ILE A 224 -8.75 -11.39 -2.14
CA ILE A 224 -9.50 -11.40 -3.39
C ILE A 224 -8.89 -12.40 -4.36
N ILE A 225 -7.57 -12.44 -4.48
CA ILE A 225 -6.87 -13.47 -5.27
C ILE A 225 -7.24 -14.86 -4.76
N ASP A 226 -7.20 -15.10 -3.44
CA ASP A 226 -7.62 -16.37 -2.85
C ASP A 226 -9.07 -16.71 -3.18
N MET A 227 -10.01 -15.78 -3.07
CA MET A 227 -11.42 -16.01 -3.43
C MET A 227 -11.57 -16.37 -4.90
N VAL A 228 -10.90 -15.65 -5.80
CA VAL A 228 -10.94 -15.92 -7.25
C VAL A 228 -10.39 -17.31 -7.55
N LEU A 229 -9.40 -17.75 -6.77
CA LEU A 229 -8.83 -19.09 -6.86
C LEU A 229 -9.71 -20.15 -6.18
N VAL A 230 -10.44 -19.85 -5.10
CA VAL A 230 -11.17 -20.83 -4.26
C VAL A 230 -12.67 -20.95 -4.58
N ASP A 231 -13.38 -19.88 -4.95
CA ASP A 231 -14.85 -19.84 -5.15
C ASP A 231 -15.36 -20.68 -6.34
N TYR A 232 -14.48 -21.45 -6.98
CA TYR A 232 -14.87 -22.40 -8.01
C TYR A 232 -15.48 -23.72 -7.45
N HIS A 233 -15.83 -23.79 -6.16
CA HIS A 233 -16.25 -25.04 -5.51
C HIS A 233 -17.62 -25.07 -4.84
N THR A 234 -18.36 -23.96 -4.78
CA THR A 234 -19.61 -23.88 -4.00
C THR A 234 -20.92 -23.91 -4.77
N ASP A 235 -20.93 -24.18 -6.08
CA ASP A 235 -22.20 -24.30 -6.81
C ASP A 235 -22.34 -25.61 -7.58
N LYS A 236 -22.66 -26.67 -6.85
CA LYS A 236 -23.53 -27.76 -7.32
C LYS A 236 -24.44 -28.18 -6.16
N ASN A 237 -25.63 -27.57 -6.12
CA ASN A 237 -26.78 -27.94 -5.29
C ASN A 237 -26.74 -27.48 -3.82
N ALA A 238 -27.09 -26.21 -3.60
CA ALA A 238 -27.75 -25.80 -2.35
C ALA A 238 -29.15 -26.45 -2.27
N HIS A 239 -29.19 -27.77 -2.09
CA HIS A 239 -30.25 -28.45 -1.36
C HIS A 239 -29.89 -29.83 -0.81
N ASP A 240 -28.67 -30.35 -1.03
CA ASP A 240 -28.25 -31.60 -0.40
C ASP A 240 -26.96 -31.46 0.41
N GLU A 241 -26.92 -32.26 1.47
CA GLU A 241 -26.02 -32.20 2.60
C GLU A 241 -24.53 -32.14 2.25
N LYS A 242 -23.81 -31.29 2.99
CA LYS A 242 -22.39 -31.47 3.34
C LYS A 242 -21.46 -31.82 2.16
N LEU A 243 -21.36 -30.94 1.18
CA LEU A 243 -20.11 -30.81 0.42
C LEU A 243 -19.04 -30.20 1.33
N GLN A 244 -18.38 -31.08 2.10
CA GLN A 244 -17.03 -30.79 2.58
C GLN A 244 -16.17 -30.54 1.34
N VAL A 245 -15.88 -29.27 1.07
CA VAL A 245 -14.91 -28.84 0.07
C VAL A 245 -13.56 -29.39 0.52
N GLN A 246 -13.22 -30.59 0.05
CA GLN A 246 -11.87 -31.13 0.19
C GLN A 246 -10.93 -30.23 -0.63
N ASP A 247 -10.14 -29.42 0.10
CA ASP A 247 -8.82 -28.89 -0.23
C ASP A 247 -8.36 -29.07 -1.69
N LYS A 248 -8.97 -28.30 -2.59
CA LYS A 248 -8.38 -28.03 -3.90
C LYS A 248 -7.85 -26.61 -3.85
N THR A 249 -6.65 -26.48 -3.27
CA THR A 249 -5.87 -25.25 -3.34
C THR A 249 -5.49 -24.99 -4.80
N PHE A 250 -6.22 -24.12 -5.48
CA PHE A 250 -5.72 -23.54 -6.72
C PHE A 250 -4.47 -22.74 -6.37
N LYS A 251 -3.34 -23.07 -7.00
CA LYS A 251 -2.11 -22.28 -6.94
C LYS A 251 -1.94 -21.63 -8.30
N THR A 252 -1.80 -20.30 -8.34
CA THR A 252 -1.22 -19.65 -9.52
C THR A 252 0.23 -20.14 -9.64
N ARG A 253 0.72 -20.25 -10.87
CA ARG A 253 2.14 -20.55 -11.09
C ARG A 253 2.99 -19.30 -10.87
N GLU A 254 2.34 -18.14 -10.90
CA GLU A 254 2.90 -16.82 -10.83
C GLU A 254 2.76 -16.23 -9.42
N ASP A 255 3.79 -15.49 -8.99
CA ASP A 255 3.81 -14.69 -7.75
C ASP A 255 2.99 -13.41 -7.95
N VAL A 256 1.66 -13.56 -7.90
CA VAL A 256 0.70 -12.46 -8.03
C VAL A 256 0.34 -11.84 -6.68
N TYR A 257 0.85 -12.40 -5.58
CA TYR A 257 0.58 -11.93 -4.22
C TYR A 257 1.43 -10.71 -3.89
N LEU A 258 0.88 -9.86 -3.02
CA LEU A 258 1.61 -8.75 -2.42
C LEU A 258 2.14 -9.20 -1.06
N ASP A 259 3.40 -9.63 -1.03
CA ASP A 259 4.13 -9.91 0.20
C ASP A 259 4.94 -8.67 0.62
N LEU A 260 4.61 -8.14 1.79
CA LEU A 260 5.20 -6.91 2.33
C LEU A 260 5.98 -7.15 3.63
N GLU A 261 6.07 -8.39 4.12
CA GLU A 261 6.63 -8.67 5.45
C GLU A 261 8.16 -8.52 5.47
N ASP A 262 8.82 -8.94 4.40
CA ASP A 262 10.30 -8.97 4.30
C ASP A 262 10.90 -7.81 3.50
N LEU A 263 10.07 -6.85 3.07
CA LEU A 263 10.53 -5.69 2.32
C LEU A 263 11.39 -4.77 3.20
N LYS A 264 12.51 -4.32 2.64
CA LYS A 264 13.51 -3.52 3.34
C LYS A 264 13.46 -2.07 2.90
N VAL A 265 14.10 -1.23 3.68
CA VAL A 265 14.40 0.16 3.32
C VAL A 265 15.15 0.19 1.99
N ASN A 266 14.73 1.09 1.11
CA ASN A 266 15.43 1.36 -0.15
C ASN A 266 16.65 2.23 0.15
N GLN A 267 17.82 1.61 0.18
CA GLN A 267 19.08 2.26 0.56
C GLN A 267 19.41 3.48 -0.32
N LYS A 268 19.09 3.41 -1.62
CA LYS A 268 19.32 4.53 -2.55
C LYS A 268 18.45 5.74 -2.19
N VAL A 269 17.16 5.52 -1.97
CA VAL A 269 16.23 6.59 -1.53
C VAL A 269 16.68 7.14 -0.18
N PHE A 270 17.21 6.29 0.71
CA PHE A 270 17.75 6.74 2.00
C PHE A 270 18.90 7.71 1.80
N GLU A 271 19.92 7.31 1.03
CA GLU A 271 21.11 8.11 0.74
C GLU A 271 20.79 9.44 0.04
N GLU A 272 19.83 9.45 -0.89
CA GLU A 272 19.38 10.66 -1.58
C GLU A 272 18.71 11.68 -0.65
N ASN A 273 18.11 11.23 0.46
CA ASN A 273 17.34 12.09 1.37
C ASN A 273 18.11 12.48 2.64
N ILE A 274 19.08 11.70 3.11
CA ILE A 274 19.81 12.03 4.35
C ILE A 274 20.61 13.33 4.25
N GLY A 275 21.21 13.63 3.08
CA GLY A 275 22.04 14.82 2.89
C GLY A 275 21.27 16.12 3.14
N TYR A 276 19.95 16.11 2.89
CA TYR A 276 19.08 17.25 3.15
C TYR A 276 18.88 17.53 4.65
N PHE A 277 18.98 16.52 5.51
CA PHE A 277 18.84 16.68 6.96
C PHE A 277 20.20 16.91 7.65
N GLU A 278 21.30 16.42 7.09
CA GLU A 278 22.66 16.64 7.63
C GLU A 278 23.04 18.12 7.73
N GLN A 279 22.50 18.98 6.86
CA GLN A 279 22.75 20.42 6.92
C GLN A 279 22.17 21.08 8.19
N PHE A 280 21.18 20.45 8.84
CA PHE A 280 20.50 20.99 10.03
C PHE A 280 20.87 20.21 11.30
N LEU A 281 21.02 18.89 11.18
CA LEU A 281 21.32 18.00 12.31
C LEU A 281 22.83 17.73 12.50
N GLY A 282 23.65 18.18 11.55
CA GLY A 282 25.09 17.96 11.55
C GLY A 282 25.50 16.68 10.82
N LYS A 283 26.71 16.71 10.24
CA LYS A 283 27.34 15.52 9.64
C LYS A 283 27.57 14.45 10.71
N GLY A 284 27.29 13.19 10.38
CA GLY A 284 27.44 12.06 11.30
C GLY A 284 26.23 11.82 12.22
N PHE A 285 25.16 12.62 12.10
CA PHE A 285 23.90 12.38 12.83
C PHE A 285 23.38 10.94 12.65
N TRP A 286 23.62 10.36 11.47
CA TRP A 286 23.16 9.04 11.06
C TRP A 286 24.03 7.88 11.56
N GLU A 287 25.25 8.14 12.01
CA GLU A 287 26.26 7.12 12.32
C GLU A 287 26.15 6.58 13.76
N GLY A 288 25.32 7.19 14.61
CA GLY A 288 25.27 6.90 16.05
C GLY A 288 23.89 6.62 16.66
N ASN A 289 22.84 6.43 15.86
CA ASN A 289 21.43 6.38 16.34
C ASN A 289 20.55 5.30 15.71
#